data_AF-A0AB34Y8L4-F1
#
_entry.id   AF-A0AB34Y8L4-F1
#
_cell.length_a   1.000
_cell.length_b   1.000
_cell.length_c   1.000
_cell.angle_alpha   90.00
_cell.angle_beta   90.00
_cell.angle_gamma   90.00
#
_symmetry.space_group_name_H-M   'P 1'
#
loop_
_entity.id
_entity.type
_entity.pdbx_description
1 polymer ?
#
loop_
_entity_poly.entity_id
_entity_poly.type
_entity_poly.pdbx_seq_one_letter_code
_entity_poly.pdbx_strand_id
1 'polypeptide(L)'
;MAKNCDVCGKKIGLLTINLKTKNGLICGDCAEKIGLGIDFKSVSVADYLTIEDVKEHQSAHTKIDVKQYLADLKTKEKEARIDERNEKKSEKDAKKQAYKSEKQLFMEHGARVAGKMHADFKDKKVLFDKEFLVDPKTVPFKDIVSYTPTTGGHSVSKHHRGARGIAGGLIAGPVGAVVAASTGGKDYDVINDAHITVSFKDGTTRTLKYVNADYKSDSLLLKSLMNDYNTGISILEAIIATNQQDMSSITDSANANDQPDVSMTASDTKPTSNQTIDADELIKLKSLVDDGVITQADFDAKKKQILGL
;
A
#
# COMPACT_ATOMS: atom_id res chain seq x y z
N MET A 1 8.19 -54.50 -11.68
CA MET A 1 7.70 -54.88 -13.02
C MET A 1 8.68 -54.34 -14.05
N ALA A 2 9.07 -55.13 -15.04
CA ALA A 2 9.94 -54.65 -16.12
C ALA A 2 9.17 -53.61 -16.94
N LYS A 3 9.82 -52.48 -17.24
CA LYS A 3 9.25 -51.44 -18.12
C LYS A 3 9.55 -51.82 -19.57
N ASN A 4 8.77 -51.32 -20.52
CA ASN A 4 9.06 -51.50 -21.94
C ASN A 4 9.62 -50.19 -22.52
N CYS A 5 10.36 -50.31 -23.62
CA CYS A 5 10.78 -49.16 -24.41
C CYS A 5 9.56 -48.55 -25.10
N ASP A 6 9.33 -47.26 -24.91
CA ASP A 6 8.17 -46.53 -25.45
C ASP A 6 8.32 -46.21 -26.95
N VAL A 7 9.49 -46.48 -27.54
CA VAL A 7 9.74 -46.36 -28.98
C VAL A 7 9.51 -47.69 -29.72
N CYS A 8 10.12 -48.79 -29.24
CA CYS A 8 10.14 -50.06 -29.96
C CYS A 8 9.45 -51.23 -29.24
N GLY A 9 8.93 -51.01 -28.03
CA GLY A 9 8.21 -52.02 -27.25
C GLY A 9 9.09 -53.08 -26.58
N LYS A 10 10.42 -53.09 -26.80
CA LYS A 10 11.34 -54.06 -26.17
C LYS A 10 11.30 -53.96 -24.65
N LYS A 11 11.34 -55.11 -23.96
CA LYS A 11 11.37 -55.19 -22.50
C LYS A 11 12.71 -54.67 -21.96
N ILE A 12 12.66 -53.72 -21.03
CA ILE A 12 13.80 -53.14 -20.31
C ILE A 12 13.89 -53.82 -18.93
N GLY A 13 14.91 -54.64 -18.77
CA GLY A 13 15.25 -55.34 -17.53
C GLY A 13 16.12 -54.51 -16.58
N LEU A 14 16.44 -55.07 -15.42
CA LEU A 14 17.18 -54.37 -14.36
C LEU A 14 18.62 -53.98 -14.76
N LEU A 15 19.22 -54.73 -15.69
CA LEU A 15 20.60 -54.53 -16.17
C LEU A 15 20.67 -53.95 -17.59
N THR A 16 19.52 -53.67 -18.23
CA THR A 16 19.52 -53.15 -19.61
C THR A 16 19.66 -51.64 -19.61
N ILE A 17 20.57 -51.15 -20.46
CA ILE A 17 20.76 -49.73 -20.71
C ILE A 17 19.45 -49.11 -21.20
N ASN A 18 19.07 -48.01 -20.57
CA ASN A 18 17.91 -47.22 -20.92
C ASN A 18 18.21 -45.74 -20.67
N LEU A 19 17.57 -44.88 -21.45
CA LEU A 19 17.55 -43.44 -21.23
C LEU A 19 16.12 -43.00 -20.95
N LYS A 20 15.98 -42.10 -19.98
CA LYS A 20 14.72 -41.44 -19.71
C LYS A 20 14.59 -40.24 -20.65
N THR A 21 13.40 -40.06 -21.20
CA THR A 21 13.04 -38.90 -22.00
C THR A 21 12.01 -38.05 -21.25
N LYS A 22 11.67 -36.87 -21.78
CA LYS A 22 10.72 -35.93 -21.18
C LYS A 22 9.37 -36.59 -20.86
N ASN A 23 8.93 -37.52 -21.71
CA ASN A 23 7.62 -38.19 -21.62
C ASN A 23 7.68 -39.72 -21.73
N GLY A 24 8.85 -40.35 -21.63
CA GLY A 24 8.95 -41.82 -21.72
C GLY A 24 10.32 -42.40 -21.39
N LEU A 25 10.50 -43.66 -21.75
CA LEU A 25 11.70 -44.47 -21.52
C LEU A 25 12.11 -45.17 -22.81
N ILE A 26 13.38 -45.02 -23.21
CA ILE A 26 13.91 -45.64 -24.43
C ILE A 26 15.03 -46.63 -24.09
N CYS A 27 15.13 -47.72 -24.85
CA CYS A 27 16.24 -48.68 -24.70
C CYS A 27 17.53 -48.15 -25.35
N GLY A 28 18.68 -48.71 -24.96
CA GLY A 28 19.99 -48.37 -25.52
C GLY A 28 20.03 -48.39 -27.06
N ASP A 29 19.49 -49.42 -27.70
CA ASP A 29 19.46 -49.51 -29.18
C ASP A 29 18.72 -48.33 -29.82
N CYS A 30 17.61 -47.89 -29.22
CA CYS A 30 16.82 -46.78 -29.74
C CYS A 30 17.52 -45.44 -29.54
N ALA A 31 18.26 -45.29 -28.44
CA ALA A 31 19.12 -44.14 -28.17
C ALA A 31 20.31 -44.08 -29.15
N GLU A 32 20.98 -45.21 -29.38
CA GLU A 32 22.17 -45.27 -30.24
C GLU A 32 21.84 -44.94 -31.71
N LYS A 33 20.65 -45.34 -32.19
CA LYS A 33 20.16 -44.99 -33.53
C LYS A 33 20.06 -43.49 -33.79
N ILE A 34 19.84 -42.69 -32.75
CA ILE A 34 19.78 -41.22 -32.83
C ILE A 34 21.08 -40.55 -32.34
N GLY A 35 22.15 -41.33 -32.14
CA GLY A 35 23.46 -40.82 -31.74
C GLY A 35 23.62 -40.56 -30.23
N LEU A 36 22.73 -41.10 -29.39
CA LEU A 36 22.83 -40.99 -27.93
C LEU A 36 23.50 -42.22 -27.33
N GLY A 37 24.51 -42.00 -26.49
CA GLY A 37 25.18 -43.01 -25.70
C GLY A 37 24.70 -43.07 -24.24
N ILE A 38 25.47 -43.79 -23.43
CA ILE A 38 25.29 -43.88 -21.97
C ILE A 38 26.11 -42.84 -21.20
N ASP A 39 26.83 -41.98 -21.90
CA ASP A 39 27.57 -40.90 -21.25
C ASP A 39 26.61 -39.84 -20.72
N PHE A 40 27.09 -39.11 -19.71
CA PHE A 40 26.31 -38.11 -19.01
C PHE A 40 25.68 -37.06 -19.94
N LYS A 41 26.35 -36.69 -21.04
CA LYS A 41 25.84 -35.66 -21.96
C LYS A 41 24.68 -36.19 -22.79
N SER A 42 24.78 -37.42 -23.30
CA SER A 42 23.65 -38.07 -23.98
C SER A 42 22.46 -38.30 -23.06
N VAL A 43 22.69 -38.65 -21.80
CA VAL A 43 21.63 -38.71 -20.77
C VAL A 43 20.97 -37.34 -20.60
N SER A 44 21.77 -36.26 -20.46
CA SER A 44 21.23 -34.91 -20.36
C SER A 44 20.41 -34.50 -21.59
N VAL A 45 20.85 -34.85 -22.80
CA VAL A 45 20.07 -34.56 -24.02
C VAL A 45 18.75 -35.33 -24.02
N ALA A 46 18.77 -36.61 -23.61
CA ALA A 46 17.57 -37.44 -23.59
C ALA A 46 16.45 -36.84 -22.73
N ASP A 47 16.78 -36.22 -21.59
CA ASP A 47 15.81 -35.57 -20.70
C ASP A 47 15.00 -34.43 -21.38
N TYR A 48 15.51 -33.85 -22.47
CA TYR A 48 14.81 -32.79 -23.23
C TYR A 48 14.04 -33.30 -24.45
N LEU A 49 14.27 -34.55 -24.88
CA LEU A 49 13.59 -35.15 -26.01
C LEU A 49 12.26 -35.77 -25.59
N THR A 50 11.30 -35.79 -26.50
CA THR A 50 10.09 -36.60 -26.41
C THR A 50 10.25 -37.92 -27.16
N ILE A 51 9.36 -38.88 -26.90
CA ILE A 51 9.31 -40.13 -27.67
C ILE A 51 9.07 -39.85 -29.15
N GLU A 52 8.28 -38.83 -29.47
CA GLU A 52 8.03 -38.34 -30.83
C GLU A 52 9.33 -37.83 -31.49
N ASP A 53 10.11 -36.99 -30.81
CA ASP A 53 11.40 -36.49 -31.32
C ASP A 53 12.36 -37.65 -31.64
N VAL A 54 12.40 -38.67 -30.76
CA VAL A 54 13.24 -39.86 -30.97
C VAL A 54 12.78 -40.64 -32.20
N LYS A 55 11.47 -40.81 -32.40
CA LYS A 55 10.91 -41.50 -33.58
C LYS A 55 11.18 -40.71 -34.86
N GLU A 56 11.06 -39.39 -34.82
CA GLU A 56 11.33 -38.51 -35.95
C GLU A 56 12.79 -38.63 -36.40
N HIS A 57 13.75 -38.51 -35.46
CA HIS A 57 15.17 -38.70 -35.75
C HIS A 57 15.48 -40.10 -36.31
N GLN A 58 14.84 -41.16 -35.79
CA GLN A 58 15.00 -42.52 -36.33
C GLN A 58 14.46 -42.65 -37.75
N SER A 59 13.29 -42.08 -38.04
CA SER A 59 12.66 -42.13 -39.36
C SER A 59 13.42 -41.31 -40.40
N ALA A 60 14.00 -40.18 -39.99
CA ALA A 60 14.83 -39.32 -40.81
C ALA A 60 16.27 -39.82 -40.94
N HIS A 61 16.65 -40.91 -40.25
CA HIS A 61 18.02 -41.42 -40.17
C HIS A 61 19.06 -40.36 -39.74
N THR A 62 18.66 -39.45 -38.85
CA THR A 62 19.53 -38.37 -38.36
C THR A 62 20.07 -38.69 -36.97
N LYS A 63 21.30 -38.22 -36.70
CA LYS A 63 21.95 -38.33 -35.39
C LYS A 63 22.05 -36.95 -34.75
N ILE A 64 21.82 -36.90 -33.45
CA ILE A 64 21.94 -35.68 -32.66
C ILE A 64 23.41 -35.47 -32.32
N ASP A 65 23.97 -34.31 -32.70
CA ASP A 65 25.24 -33.86 -32.14
C ASP A 65 25.00 -33.41 -30.70
N VAL A 66 25.38 -34.26 -29.76
CA VAL A 66 25.18 -34.05 -28.32
C VAL A 66 25.83 -32.74 -27.84
N LYS A 67 27.01 -32.39 -28.36
CA LYS A 67 27.71 -31.17 -27.92
C LYS A 67 27.00 -29.93 -28.44
N GLN A 68 26.61 -29.94 -29.71
CA GLN A 68 25.88 -28.84 -30.33
C GLN A 68 24.51 -28.66 -29.69
N TYR A 69 23.76 -29.75 -29.49
CA TYR A 69 22.42 -29.71 -28.86
C TYR A 69 22.46 -29.09 -27.47
N LEU A 70 23.43 -29.49 -26.63
CA LEU A 70 23.60 -28.90 -25.30
C LEU A 70 24.05 -27.42 -25.34
N ALA A 71 24.83 -27.03 -26.34
CA ALA A 71 25.22 -25.63 -26.54
C ALA A 71 24.02 -24.76 -26.97
N ASP A 72 23.18 -25.30 -27.86
CA ASP A 72 21.96 -24.64 -28.33
C ASP A 72 20.93 -24.49 -27.20
N LEU A 73 20.76 -25.53 -26.37
CA LEU A 73 19.91 -25.44 -25.17
C LEU A 73 20.36 -24.33 -24.21
N LYS A 74 21.67 -24.27 -23.90
CA LYS A 74 22.21 -23.21 -23.04
C LYS A 74 22.01 -21.82 -23.63
N THR A 75 22.11 -21.70 -24.95
CA THR A 75 21.88 -20.43 -25.65
C THR A 75 20.42 -20.02 -25.56
N LYS A 76 19.48 -20.94 -25.85
CA LYS A 76 18.03 -20.71 -25.72
C LYS A 76 17.63 -20.34 -24.29
N GLU A 77 18.18 -21.01 -23.28
CA GLU A 77 17.94 -20.67 -21.87
C GLU A 77 18.45 -19.27 -21.53
N LYS A 78 19.62 -18.88 -22.05
CA LYS A 78 20.19 -17.54 -21.84
C LYS A 78 19.35 -16.45 -22.53
N GLU A 79 18.91 -16.69 -23.76
CA GLU A 79 18.03 -15.80 -24.50
C GLU A 79 16.69 -15.62 -23.79
N ALA A 80 16.03 -16.71 -23.38
CA ALA A 80 14.80 -16.66 -22.60
C ALA A 80 14.94 -15.84 -21.30
N ARG A 81 16.07 -15.96 -20.59
CA ARG A 81 16.36 -15.14 -19.40
C ARG A 81 16.57 -13.66 -19.72
N ILE A 82 17.15 -13.35 -20.88
CA ILE A 82 17.34 -11.96 -21.34
C ILE A 82 15.98 -11.36 -21.70
N ASP A 83 15.13 -12.12 -22.40
CA ASP A 83 13.79 -11.70 -22.79
C ASP A 83 12.91 -11.44 -21.56
N GLU A 84 12.88 -12.38 -20.61
CA GLU A 84 12.17 -12.20 -19.34
C GLU A 84 12.66 -10.97 -18.57
N ARG A 85 13.97 -10.72 -18.56
CA ARG A 85 14.56 -9.52 -17.95
C ARG A 85 14.14 -8.24 -18.69
N ASN A 86 14.12 -8.26 -20.01
CA ASN A 86 13.76 -7.12 -20.84
C ASN A 86 12.27 -6.79 -20.71
N GLU A 87 11.39 -7.80 -20.64
CA GLU A 87 9.96 -7.64 -20.40
C GLU A 87 9.69 -7.05 -19.00
N LYS A 88 10.33 -7.59 -17.96
CA LYS A 88 10.24 -7.00 -16.61
C LYS A 88 10.75 -5.56 -16.57
N LYS A 89 11.76 -5.23 -17.37
CA LYS A 89 12.29 -3.87 -17.47
C LYS A 89 11.32 -2.95 -18.20
N SER A 90 10.74 -3.38 -19.32
CA SER A 90 9.78 -2.58 -20.10
C SER A 90 8.51 -2.29 -19.29
N GLU A 91 7.98 -3.27 -18.57
CA GLU A 91 6.83 -3.09 -17.68
C GLU A 91 7.14 -2.08 -16.56
N LYS A 92 8.34 -2.18 -15.95
CA LYS A 92 8.78 -1.24 -14.91
C LYS A 92 8.94 0.18 -15.45
N ASP A 93 9.48 0.34 -16.65
CA ASP A 93 9.65 1.63 -17.30
C ASP A 93 8.29 2.24 -17.69
N ALA A 94 7.36 1.43 -18.18
CA ALA A 94 5.98 1.85 -18.46
C ALA A 94 5.25 2.31 -17.19
N LYS A 95 5.31 1.55 -16.09
CA LYS A 95 4.74 1.94 -14.79
C LYS A 95 5.35 3.25 -14.27
N LYS A 96 6.67 3.42 -14.42
CA LYS A 96 7.37 4.65 -14.02
C LYS A 96 6.94 5.85 -14.85
N GLN A 97 6.69 5.67 -16.15
CA GLN A 97 6.20 6.73 -17.02
C GLN A 97 4.76 7.11 -16.68
N ALA A 98 3.87 6.14 -16.49
CA ALA A 98 2.48 6.37 -16.09
C ALA A 98 2.37 7.14 -14.76
N TYR A 99 3.14 6.73 -13.75
CA TYR A 99 3.21 7.45 -12.46
C TYR A 99 3.69 8.90 -12.61
N LYS A 100 4.68 9.15 -13.47
CA LYS A 100 5.17 10.52 -13.73
C LYS A 100 4.11 11.40 -14.37
N SER A 101 3.41 10.90 -15.39
CA SER A 101 2.35 11.64 -16.06
C SER A 101 1.16 11.90 -15.13
N GLU A 102 0.79 10.91 -14.31
CA GLU A 102 -0.29 11.08 -13.34
C GLU A 102 0.07 12.13 -12.29
N LYS A 103 1.26 12.02 -11.67
CA LYS A 103 1.73 13.00 -10.69
C LYS A 103 1.79 14.43 -11.25
N GLN A 104 2.13 14.58 -12.54
CA GLN A 104 2.15 15.87 -13.21
C GLN A 104 0.76 16.53 -13.24
N LEU A 105 -0.31 15.75 -13.45
CA LEU A 105 -1.68 16.27 -13.42
C LEU A 105 -2.05 16.84 -12.05
N PHE A 106 -1.66 16.16 -10.96
CA PHE A 106 -1.86 16.68 -9.60
C PHE A 106 -1.15 18.03 -9.40
N MET A 107 0.06 18.19 -9.94
CA MET A 107 0.79 19.46 -9.85
C MET A 107 0.10 20.57 -10.65
N GLU A 108 -0.37 20.26 -11.85
CA GLU A 108 -1.08 21.20 -12.73
C GLU A 108 -2.43 21.64 -12.16
N HIS A 109 -3.11 20.75 -11.45
CA HIS A 109 -4.37 21.05 -10.75
C HIS A 109 -4.17 21.80 -9.42
N GLY A 110 -2.93 22.07 -9.02
CA GLY A 110 -2.63 22.75 -7.76
C GLY A 110 -2.95 21.89 -6.54
N ALA A 111 -2.66 20.59 -6.62
CA ALA A 111 -2.88 19.67 -5.50
C ALA A 111 -2.21 20.18 -4.22
N ARG A 112 -2.90 20.01 -3.10
CA ARG A 112 -2.33 20.27 -1.77
C ARG A 112 -1.38 19.13 -1.42
N VAL A 113 -0.19 19.46 -0.95
CA VAL A 113 0.86 18.46 -0.71
C VAL A 113 1.25 18.46 0.77
N ALA A 114 1.34 17.25 1.33
CA ALA A 114 1.97 17.02 2.63
C ALA A 114 2.69 15.67 2.64
N GLY A 115 3.96 15.65 3.02
CA GLY A 115 4.80 14.45 2.98
C GLY A 115 4.78 13.78 1.60
N LYS A 116 4.28 12.54 1.54
CA LYS A 116 4.14 11.74 0.30
C LYS A 116 2.72 11.73 -0.26
N MET A 117 1.88 12.67 0.15
CA MET A 117 0.49 12.76 -0.27
C MET A 117 0.26 14.01 -1.13
N HIS A 118 -0.42 13.84 -2.26
CA HIS A 118 -0.89 14.92 -3.15
C HIS A 118 -2.40 14.82 -3.25
N ALA A 119 -3.13 15.78 -2.69
CA ALA A 119 -4.58 15.83 -2.69
C ALA A 119 -5.09 16.84 -3.71
N ASP A 120 -5.71 16.33 -4.77
CA ASP A 120 -6.37 17.11 -5.80
C ASP A 120 -7.86 17.24 -5.47
N PHE A 121 -8.27 18.44 -5.04
CA PHE A 121 -9.65 18.77 -4.70
C PHE A 121 -10.53 19.04 -5.93
N LYS A 122 -9.94 19.23 -7.12
CA LYS A 122 -10.66 19.42 -8.38
C LYS A 122 -11.17 18.08 -8.90
N ASP A 123 -10.28 17.09 -8.99
CA ASP A 123 -10.63 15.73 -9.43
C ASP A 123 -11.07 14.82 -8.28
N LYS A 124 -11.01 15.31 -7.04
CA LYS A 124 -11.34 14.59 -5.79
C LYS A 124 -10.57 13.27 -5.69
N LYS A 125 -9.25 13.34 -5.87
CA LYS A 125 -8.32 12.20 -5.79
C LYS A 125 -7.12 12.53 -4.92
N VAL A 126 -6.55 11.52 -4.29
CA VAL A 126 -5.28 11.58 -3.58
C VAL A 126 -4.29 10.63 -4.22
N LEU A 127 -3.12 11.15 -4.60
CA LEU A 127 -1.96 10.34 -4.96
C LEU A 127 -1.05 10.19 -3.74
N PHE A 128 -0.81 8.95 -3.35
CA PHE A 128 0.26 8.58 -2.44
C PHE A 128 1.50 8.23 -3.25
N ASP A 129 2.54 9.05 -3.15
CA ASP A 129 3.83 8.88 -3.80
C ASP A 129 4.46 7.53 -3.43
N LYS A 130 5.38 7.09 -4.29
CA LYS A 130 6.20 5.91 -4.04
C LYS A 130 7.01 6.06 -2.74
N GLU A 131 6.98 5.01 -1.92
CA GLU A 131 7.80 4.83 -0.74
C GLU A 131 8.68 3.58 -0.86
N PHE A 132 9.58 3.36 0.11
CA PHE A 132 10.45 2.18 0.08
C PHE A 132 9.62 0.90 0.20
N LEU A 133 9.73 0.01 -0.80
CA LEU A 133 8.95 -1.22 -0.94
C LEU A 133 7.42 -1.04 -0.99
N VAL A 134 6.95 0.20 -1.12
CA VAL A 134 5.53 0.52 -1.17
C VAL A 134 5.25 1.30 -2.44
N ASP A 135 4.48 0.68 -3.34
CA ASP A 135 4.15 1.28 -4.62
C ASP A 135 3.24 2.50 -4.47
N PRO A 136 3.31 3.45 -5.42
CA PRO A 136 2.40 4.58 -5.44
C PRO A 136 0.96 4.12 -5.59
N LYS A 137 0.02 4.81 -4.97
CA LYS A 137 -1.41 4.48 -5.01
C LYS A 137 -2.21 5.77 -5.18
N THR A 138 -3.06 5.82 -6.20
CA THR A 138 -4.07 6.87 -6.34
C THR A 138 -5.41 6.36 -5.85
N VAL A 139 -6.09 7.12 -5.00
CA VAL A 139 -7.41 6.80 -4.48
C VAL A 139 -8.36 7.99 -4.67
N PRO A 140 -9.64 7.77 -4.97
CA PRO A 140 -10.62 8.85 -4.92
C PRO A 140 -10.92 9.24 -3.46
N PHE A 141 -11.33 10.48 -3.23
CA PHE A 141 -11.64 11.00 -1.89
C PHE A 141 -12.66 10.13 -1.15
N LYS A 142 -13.73 9.70 -1.84
CA LYS A 142 -14.79 8.85 -1.28
C LYS A 142 -14.32 7.50 -0.71
N ASP A 143 -13.12 7.05 -1.10
CA ASP A 143 -12.56 5.79 -0.61
C ASP A 143 -11.70 6.00 0.65
N ILE A 144 -11.43 7.25 1.04
CA ILE A 144 -10.80 7.61 2.32
C ILE A 144 -11.91 7.73 3.37
N VAL A 145 -11.85 6.88 4.39
CA VAL A 145 -12.91 6.77 5.41
C VAL A 145 -12.54 7.52 6.68
N SER A 146 -11.29 7.35 7.15
CA SER A 146 -10.79 7.98 8.37
C SER A 146 -9.27 8.07 8.33
N TYR A 147 -8.70 8.76 9.31
CA TYR A 147 -7.25 8.76 9.55
C TYR A 147 -6.96 8.78 11.05
N THR A 148 -5.75 8.35 11.41
CA THR A 148 -5.27 8.31 12.80
C THR A 148 -3.90 8.98 12.88
N PRO A 149 -3.80 10.18 13.48
CA PRO A 149 -2.53 10.84 13.75
C PRO A 149 -1.82 10.18 14.93
N THR A 150 -0.53 9.85 14.77
CA THR A 150 0.32 9.26 15.83
C THR A 150 1.64 10.01 15.94
N THR A 151 2.06 10.29 17.16
CA THR A 151 3.41 10.80 17.49
C THR A 151 4.05 9.90 18.54
N GLY A 152 5.37 9.89 18.62
CA GLY A 152 6.14 9.07 19.55
C GLY A 152 7.50 9.69 19.89
N GLY A 153 7.99 9.44 21.10
CA GLY A 153 9.23 10.04 21.59
C GLY A 153 9.75 9.43 22.89
N HIS A 154 10.94 9.87 23.31
CA HIS A 154 11.61 9.46 24.55
C HIS A 154 12.60 10.53 25.03
N SER A 155 12.93 10.59 26.32
CA SER A 155 13.96 11.50 26.85
C SER A 155 15.34 10.85 26.87
N VAL A 156 16.39 11.65 26.62
CA VAL A 156 17.80 11.21 26.61
C VAL A 156 18.57 11.92 27.72
N SER A 157 19.22 11.14 28.62
CA SER A 157 20.12 11.68 29.65
C SER A 157 21.61 11.53 29.28
N LYS A 158 22.40 12.59 29.47
CA LYS A 158 23.84 12.65 29.12
C LYS A 158 24.77 12.58 30.34
N HIS A 159 24.51 11.69 31.30
CA HIS A 159 25.40 11.49 32.45
C HIS A 159 26.48 10.41 32.21
N HIS A 160 27.73 10.69 32.60
CA HIS A 160 28.91 9.80 32.51
C HIS A 160 28.87 8.58 33.45
N ARG A 161 27.71 8.24 34.01
CA ARG A 161 27.55 7.11 34.92
C ARG A 161 26.34 6.31 34.46
N GLY A 162 26.57 5.31 33.61
CA GLY A 162 25.86 4.02 33.49
C GLY A 162 24.32 3.91 33.61
N ALA A 163 23.56 5.00 33.70
CA ALA A 163 22.13 4.99 33.96
C ALA A 163 21.41 5.52 32.73
N ARG A 164 21.00 4.60 31.85
CA ARG A 164 19.92 4.86 30.90
C ARG A 164 18.62 4.84 31.71
N GLY A 165 18.24 5.99 32.25
CA GLY A 165 16.89 6.19 32.75
C GLY A 165 15.98 6.47 31.57
N ILE A 166 14.96 5.63 31.37
CA ILE A 166 13.78 6.01 30.57
C ILE A 166 13.03 7.03 31.43
N ALA A 167 13.37 8.31 31.26
CA ALA A 167 12.53 9.39 31.73
C ALA A 167 11.47 9.60 30.64
N GLY A 168 10.21 9.38 30.99
CA GLY A 168 9.08 9.61 30.09
C GLY A 168 8.68 11.08 30.09
N GLY A 169 8.40 11.62 28.91
CA GLY A 169 7.67 12.87 28.67
C GLY A 169 7.05 12.81 27.27
N LEU A 170 5.77 12.44 27.16
CA LEU A 170 4.56 13.30 27.14
C LEU A 170 4.15 13.71 25.71
N ILE A 171 3.29 12.88 25.12
CA ILE A 171 2.32 13.34 24.12
C ILE A 171 1.14 13.89 24.93
N ALA A 172 0.92 15.20 24.90
CA ALA A 172 -0.20 15.82 25.60
C ALA A 172 -1.24 16.30 24.58
N GLY A 173 -2.40 15.64 24.53
CA GLY A 173 -3.55 16.10 23.75
C GLY A 173 -3.69 15.51 22.34
N PRO A 174 -4.86 15.73 21.70
CA PRO A 174 -5.33 14.92 20.56
C PRO A 174 -4.56 15.14 19.25
N VAL A 175 -3.79 16.22 19.11
CA VAL A 175 -2.97 16.49 17.92
C VAL A 175 -1.59 17.02 18.34
N GLY A 176 -0.68 16.12 18.67
CA GLY A 176 0.77 16.33 18.54
C GLY A 176 1.41 17.45 19.37
N ALA A 177 0.79 17.95 20.45
CA ALA A 177 1.47 18.91 21.31
C ALA A 177 2.56 18.19 22.11
N VAL A 178 3.80 18.51 21.77
CA VAL A 178 5.00 18.01 22.44
C VAL A 178 5.28 18.95 23.59
N VAL A 179 4.91 18.54 24.80
CA VAL A 179 5.27 19.26 26.01
C VAL A 179 6.60 18.69 26.47
N ALA A 180 7.67 19.45 26.20
CA ALA A 180 8.99 19.08 26.70
C ALA A 180 8.92 19.04 28.23
N ALA A 181 9.19 17.87 28.83
CA ALA A 181 9.34 17.78 30.26
C ALA A 181 10.69 18.43 30.59
N SER A 182 10.69 19.65 31.14
CA SER A 182 11.91 20.35 31.53
C SER A 182 12.52 19.71 32.79
N THR A 183 13.10 18.52 32.66
CA THR A 183 13.91 17.91 33.72
C THR A 183 15.30 18.55 33.70
N GLY A 184 15.63 19.33 34.72
CA GLY A 184 16.89 20.10 34.79
C GLY A 184 18.15 19.27 34.54
N GLY A 185 19.07 19.78 33.73
CA GLY A 185 20.33 19.11 33.35
C GLY A 185 20.70 19.35 31.88
N LYS A 186 21.58 18.49 31.31
CA LYS A 186 21.86 18.41 29.85
C LYS A 186 20.93 17.43 29.11
N ASP A 187 19.82 17.08 29.75
CA ASP A 187 18.85 16.11 29.26
C ASP A 187 17.93 16.78 28.23
N TYR A 188 17.46 16.03 27.25
CA TYR A 188 16.58 16.56 26.20
C TYR A 188 15.60 15.49 25.70
N ASP A 189 14.44 15.96 25.24
CA ASP A 189 13.43 15.11 24.65
C ASP A 189 13.70 14.87 23.16
N VAL A 190 13.35 13.68 22.71
CA VAL A 190 13.46 13.24 21.33
C VAL A 190 12.08 12.84 20.80
N ILE A 191 11.76 13.29 19.60
CA ILE A 191 10.68 12.73 18.79
C ILE A 191 11.32 11.81 17.77
N ASN A 192 10.83 10.57 17.70
CA ASN A 192 11.36 9.56 16.79
C ASN A 192 10.31 8.95 15.86
N ASP A 193 9.04 9.24 16.12
CA ASP A 193 7.93 8.80 15.28
C ASP A 193 6.88 9.90 15.17
N ALA A 194 6.44 10.15 13.94
CA ALA A 194 5.28 10.97 13.63
C ALA A 194 4.72 10.48 12.30
N HIS A 195 3.53 9.89 12.33
CA HIS A 195 2.91 9.31 11.15
C HIS A 195 1.39 9.39 11.20
N ILE A 196 0.77 9.40 10.02
CA ILE A 196 -0.68 9.35 9.87
C ILE A 196 -1.05 8.04 9.22
N THR A 197 -1.92 7.25 9.86
CA THR A 197 -2.49 6.06 9.24
C THR A 197 -3.83 6.43 8.61
N VAL A 198 -3.93 6.35 7.29
CA VAL A 198 -5.15 6.59 6.51
C VAL A 198 -5.86 5.26 6.29
N SER A 199 -7.14 5.19 6.63
CA SER A 199 -7.97 4.00 6.47
C SER A 199 -8.88 4.13 5.25
N PHE A 200 -8.89 3.11 4.40
CA PHE A 200 -9.67 3.09 3.18
C PHE A 200 -10.91 2.21 3.30
N LYS A 201 -11.87 2.45 2.40
CA LYS A 201 -13.15 1.71 2.33
C LYS A 201 -12.98 0.21 2.05
N ASP A 202 -11.91 -0.18 1.37
CA ASP A 202 -11.57 -1.59 1.10
C ASP A 202 -10.99 -2.32 2.34
N GLY A 203 -10.89 -1.64 3.48
CA GLY A 203 -10.31 -2.17 4.72
C GLY A 203 -8.78 -2.10 4.76
N THR A 204 -8.12 -1.64 3.70
CA THR A 204 -6.66 -1.43 3.68
C THR A 204 -6.29 -0.09 4.31
N THR A 205 -5.02 0.07 4.66
CA THR A 205 -4.48 1.31 5.24
C THR A 205 -3.24 1.79 4.50
N ARG A 206 -2.99 3.10 4.53
CA ARG A 206 -1.71 3.71 4.12
C ARG A 206 -1.11 4.50 5.27
N THR A 207 0.15 4.26 5.58
CA THR A 207 0.87 5.04 6.59
C THR A 207 1.72 6.12 5.90
N LEU A 208 1.48 7.38 6.27
CA LEU A 208 2.28 8.53 5.88
C LEU A 208 3.29 8.83 6.98
N LYS A 209 4.57 8.51 6.76
CA LYS A 209 5.64 8.76 7.74
C LYS A 209 6.28 10.13 7.51
N TYR A 210 6.33 10.94 8.56
CA TYR A 210 6.94 12.27 8.55
C TYR A 210 8.22 12.28 9.39
N VAL A 211 8.21 11.58 10.53
CA VAL A 211 9.37 11.36 11.39
C VAL A 211 9.58 9.86 11.57
N ASN A 212 10.81 9.39 11.38
CA ASN A 212 11.20 7.98 11.51
C ASN A 212 12.63 7.79 12.05
N ALA A 213 13.16 8.83 12.69
CA ALA A 213 14.50 8.89 13.26
C ALA A 213 14.49 9.86 14.45
N ASP A 214 15.49 9.74 15.32
CA ASP A 214 15.59 10.58 16.51
C ASP A 214 15.89 12.04 16.18
N TYR A 215 14.98 12.95 16.51
CA TYR A 215 15.20 14.39 16.49
C TYR A 215 14.97 15.00 17.86
N LYS A 216 15.87 15.90 18.28
CA LYS A 216 15.62 16.72 19.47
C LYS A 216 14.34 17.52 19.32
N SER A 217 13.56 17.62 20.39
CA SER A 217 12.27 18.33 20.43
C SER A 217 12.36 19.81 20.01
N ASP A 218 13.50 20.46 20.21
CA ASP A 218 13.76 21.85 19.84
C ASP A 218 14.28 22.05 18.41
N SER A 219 14.55 20.97 17.68
CA SER A 219 15.15 20.99 16.35
C SER A 219 14.28 21.74 15.32
N LEU A 220 14.89 22.65 14.56
CA LEU A 220 14.23 23.35 13.44
C LEU A 220 13.73 22.37 12.37
N LEU A 221 14.50 21.32 12.09
CA LEU A 221 14.10 20.29 11.14
C LEU A 221 12.87 19.53 11.64
N LEU A 222 12.82 19.21 12.93
CA LEU A 222 11.65 18.57 13.53
C LEU A 222 10.43 19.48 13.45
N LYS A 223 10.57 20.79 13.73
CA LYS A 223 9.47 21.75 13.57
C LYS A 223 8.93 21.76 12.13
N SER A 224 9.81 21.70 11.14
CA SER A 224 9.42 21.60 9.73
C SER A 224 8.66 20.31 9.43
N LEU A 225 9.18 19.15 9.89
CA LEU A 225 8.53 17.84 9.71
C LEU A 225 7.16 17.78 10.41
N MET A 226 7.04 18.36 11.61
CA MET A 226 5.78 18.44 12.35
C MET A 226 4.79 19.41 11.69
N ASN A 227 5.26 20.49 11.06
CA ASN A 227 4.41 21.36 10.27
C ASN A 227 3.84 20.63 9.04
N ASP A 228 4.67 19.84 8.35
CA ASP A 228 4.24 19.01 7.23
C ASP A 228 3.26 17.90 7.68
N TYR A 229 3.51 17.26 8.82
CA TYR A 229 2.60 16.33 9.48
C TYR A 229 1.23 16.96 9.77
N ASN A 230 1.20 18.14 10.39
CA ASN A 230 -0.05 18.87 10.66
C ASN A 230 -0.75 19.28 9.37
N THR A 231 -0.01 19.68 8.34
CA THR A 231 -0.58 19.97 7.01
C THR A 231 -1.26 18.72 6.43
N GLY A 232 -0.68 17.54 6.62
CA GLY A 232 -1.27 16.26 6.23
C GLY A 232 -2.60 15.98 6.93
N ILE A 233 -2.66 16.24 8.24
CA ILE A 233 -3.90 16.14 9.02
C ILE A 233 -4.97 17.07 8.45
N SER A 234 -4.66 18.35 8.27
CA SER A 234 -5.63 19.33 7.76
C SER A 234 -6.11 19.02 6.33
N ILE A 235 -5.26 18.43 5.48
CA ILE A 235 -5.67 17.96 4.16
C ILE A 235 -6.69 16.82 4.28
N LEU A 236 -6.43 15.84 5.15
CA LEU A 236 -7.33 14.69 5.36
C LEU A 236 -8.65 15.10 6.00
N GLU A 237 -8.64 16.05 6.94
CA GLU A 237 -9.85 16.67 7.49
C GLU A 237 -10.70 17.31 6.38
N ALA A 238 -10.07 18.10 5.51
CA ALA A 238 -10.76 18.73 4.39
C ALA A 238 -11.33 17.71 3.39
N ILE A 239 -10.64 16.59 3.15
CA ILE A 239 -11.14 15.48 2.33
C ILE A 239 -12.39 14.87 2.96
N ILE A 240 -12.36 14.54 4.25
CA ILE A 240 -13.50 13.93 4.95
C ILE A 240 -14.69 14.88 4.98
N ALA A 241 -14.45 16.17 5.25
CA ALA A 241 -15.50 17.19 5.20
C ALA A 241 -16.12 17.30 3.80
N THR A 242 -15.30 17.25 2.74
CA THR A 242 -15.77 17.25 1.34
C THR A 242 -16.65 16.03 1.07
N ASN A 243 -16.25 14.84 1.53
CA ASN A 243 -17.04 13.61 1.38
C ASN A 243 -18.42 13.71 2.06
N GLN A 244 -18.50 14.37 3.22
CA GLN A 244 -19.76 14.57 3.96
C GLN A 244 -20.70 15.55 3.25
N GLN A 245 -20.17 16.62 2.65
CA GLN A 245 -20.96 17.58 1.88
C GLN A 245 -21.56 16.95 0.61
N ASP A 246 -20.77 16.13 -0.09
CA ASP A 246 -21.24 15.39 -1.27
C ASP A 246 -22.39 14.44 -0.92
N MET A 247 -22.41 13.86 0.28
CA MET A 247 -23.49 12.99 0.75
C MET A 247 -24.75 13.79 1.10
N SER A 248 -24.61 14.97 1.72
CA SER A 248 -25.74 15.82 2.14
C SER A 248 -26.48 16.45 0.96
N SER A 249 -25.76 16.72 -0.14
CA SER A 249 -26.32 17.32 -1.36
C SER A 249 -27.23 16.36 -2.15
N ILE A 250 -27.24 15.06 -1.81
CA ILE A 250 -28.06 14.04 -2.48
C ILE A 250 -29.45 13.92 -1.83
N THR A 251 -29.61 14.31 -0.57
CA THR A 251 -30.90 14.19 0.15
C THR A 251 -31.86 15.37 -0.07
N ASP A 252 -31.36 16.53 -0.52
CA ASP A 252 -32.21 17.71 -0.78
C ASP A 252 -32.91 17.69 -2.15
N SER A 253 -32.60 16.71 -3.02
CA SER A 253 -33.22 16.58 -4.35
C SER A 253 -34.39 15.58 -4.41
N ALA A 254 -34.79 14.96 -3.29
CA ALA A 254 -35.82 13.92 -3.27
C ALA A 254 -37.17 14.37 -2.67
N ASN A 255 -37.35 15.64 -2.33
CA ASN A 255 -38.63 16.12 -1.80
C ASN A 255 -39.07 17.44 -2.46
N ALA A 256 -39.37 17.36 -3.76
CA ALA A 256 -40.07 18.40 -4.51
C ALA A 256 -41.16 17.74 -5.36
N ASN A 257 -42.25 17.32 -4.71
CA ASN A 257 -43.58 17.14 -5.30
C ASN A 257 -44.59 16.87 -4.18
N ASP A 258 -45.10 17.93 -3.55
CA ASP A 258 -46.55 18.12 -3.44
C ASP A 258 -46.85 19.52 -2.90
N GLN A 259 -47.48 20.33 -3.74
CA GLN A 259 -48.23 21.52 -3.35
C GLN A 259 -49.72 21.13 -3.44
N PRO A 260 -50.56 21.64 -2.53
CA PRO A 260 -51.40 22.73 -3.02
C PRO A 260 -51.44 23.95 -2.10
N ASP A 261 -51.49 25.06 -2.82
CA ASP A 261 -51.87 26.43 -2.52
C ASP A 261 -53.10 26.59 -1.58
N VAL A 262 -53.13 27.62 -0.73
CA VAL A 262 -54.05 28.79 -0.78
C VAL A 262 -53.84 29.74 0.44
N SER A 263 -53.31 30.94 0.12
CA SER A 263 -53.70 32.31 0.57
C SER A 263 -53.51 32.88 2.00
N MET A 264 -52.67 33.92 2.04
CA MET A 264 -52.77 35.28 2.65
C MET A 264 -53.11 35.51 4.14
N THR A 265 -52.22 36.23 4.85
CA THR A 265 -52.34 37.67 5.17
C THR A 265 -51.11 38.19 5.92
N ALA A 266 -50.79 39.47 5.72
CA ALA A 266 -49.61 40.17 6.22
C ALA A 266 -49.74 40.64 7.68
N SER A 267 -48.62 40.73 8.41
CA SER A 267 -48.36 41.79 9.42
C SER A 267 -46.89 41.77 9.87
N ASP A 268 -46.31 42.97 9.90
CA ASP A 268 -44.95 43.31 10.33
C ASP A 268 -44.66 42.99 11.80
N THR A 269 -43.54 42.31 12.10
CA THR A 269 -42.64 42.66 13.22
C THR A 269 -41.26 41.98 13.08
N LYS A 270 -40.18 42.76 13.23
CA LYS A 270 -38.76 42.35 13.24
C LYS A 270 -38.29 42.15 14.71
N PRO A 271 -37.16 41.48 14.98
CA PRO A 271 -36.98 40.05 15.19
C PRO A 271 -36.79 39.69 16.68
N THR A 272 -37.34 38.56 17.16
CA THR A 272 -36.98 37.97 18.46
C THR A 272 -36.17 36.71 18.21
N SER A 273 -34.98 36.65 18.80
CA SER A 273 -34.01 35.55 18.71
C SER A 273 -34.61 34.25 19.26
N ASN A 274 -35.12 33.39 18.38
CA ASN A 274 -35.33 31.98 18.69
C ASN A 274 -34.01 31.23 18.51
N GLN A 275 -33.29 31.00 19.61
CA GLN A 275 -32.24 30.00 19.63
C GLN A 275 -32.90 28.63 19.50
N THR A 276 -32.79 28.03 18.32
CA THR A 276 -33.00 26.60 18.16
C THR A 276 -31.94 25.89 18.99
N ILE A 277 -32.35 25.30 20.11
CA ILE A 277 -31.49 24.46 20.94
C ILE A 277 -31.05 23.28 20.06
N ASP A 278 -29.76 23.27 19.70
CA ASP A 278 -29.18 22.29 18.79
C ASP A 278 -29.01 20.95 19.52
N ALA A 279 -30.06 20.13 19.48
CA ALA A 279 -30.11 18.82 20.11
C ALA A 279 -29.06 17.87 19.53
N ASP A 280 -28.63 18.08 18.28
CA ASP A 280 -27.61 17.26 17.63
C ASP A 280 -26.22 17.54 18.21
N GLU A 281 -25.96 18.76 18.67
CA GLU A 281 -24.71 19.11 19.35
C GLU A 281 -24.59 18.44 20.72
N LEU A 282 -25.70 18.30 21.45
CA LEU A 282 -25.77 17.57 22.72
C LEU A 282 -25.54 16.07 22.54
N ILE A 283 -26.04 15.47 21.44
CA ILE A 283 -25.84 14.06 21.11
C ILE A 283 -24.37 13.80 20.75
N LYS A 284 -23.75 14.69 19.95
CA LYS A 284 -22.32 14.60 19.62
C LYS A 284 -21.44 14.74 20.85
N LEU A 285 -21.74 15.70 21.73
CA LEU A 285 -21.01 15.88 22.98
C LEU A 285 -21.12 14.65 23.90
N LYS A 286 -22.28 13.96 23.91
CA LYS A 286 -22.45 12.73 24.70
C LYS A 286 -21.64 11.56 24.13
N SER A 287 -21.59 11.41 22.81
CA SER A 287 -20.72 10.43 22.15
C SER A 287 -19.26 10.62 22.54
N LEU A 288 -18.79 11.88 22.61
CA LEU A 288 -17.41 12.19 23.00
C LEU A 288 -17.11 11.86 24.47
N VAL A 289 -18.11 11.86 25.36
CA VAL A 289 -17.95 11.39 26.74
C VAL A 289 -17.85 9.86 26.77
N ASP A 290 -18.73 9.19 26.03
CA ASP A 290 -18.78 7.73 25.96
C ASP A 290 -17.51 7.14 25.33
N ASP A 291 -16.92 7.85 24.35
CA ASP A 291 -15.64 7.53 23.71
C ASP A 291 -14.42 7.93 24.57
N GLY A 292 -14.64 8.51 25.76
CA GLY A 292 -13.58 8.94 26.69
C GLY A 292 -12.74 10.12 26.18
N VAL A 293 -13.19 10.83 25.15
CA VAL A 293 -12.50 11.96 24.50
C VAL A 293 -12.62 13.23 25.34
N ILE A 294 -13.74 13.41 26.05
CA ILE A 294 -13.95 14.50 27.01
C ILE A 294 -14.46 13.95 28.34
N THR A 295 -14.25 14.69 29.43
CA THR A 295 -14.74 14.27 30.75
C THR A 295 -16.21 14.64 30.95
N GLN A 296 -16.89 13.96 31.87
CA GLN A 296 -18.28 14.28 32.24
C GLN A 296 -18.43 15.75 32.69
N ALA A 297 -17.40 16.32 33.33
CA ALA A 297 -17.39 17.71 33.77
C ALA A 297 -17.35 18.70 32.59
N ASP A 298 -16.60 18.38 31.53
CA ASP A 298 -16.52 19.19 30.32
C ASP A 298 -17.84 19.19 29.54
N PHE A 299 -18.51 18.02 29.53
CA PHE A 299 -19.84 17.87 28.96
C PHE A 299 -20.88 18.73 29.70
N ASP A 300 -20.89 18.69 31.02
CA ASP A 300 -21.86 19.44 31.82
C ASP A 300 -21.66 20.96 31.70
N ALA A 301 -20.41 21.42 31.56
CA ALA A 301 -20.11 22.83 31.29
C ALA A 301 -20.64 23.29 29.92
N LYS A 302 -20.40 22.50 28.85
CA LYS A 302 -20.91 22.82 27.51
C LYS A 302 -22.42 22.68 27.39
N LYS A 303 -23.02 21.70 28.07
CA LYS A 303 -24.47 21.50 28.11
C LYS A 303 -25.19 22.71 28.69
N LYS A 304 -24.67 23.32 29.76
CA LYS A 304 -25.21 24.56 30.33
C LYS A 304 -25.13 25.73 29.34
N GLN A 305 -24.00 25.84 28.64
CA GLN A 305 -23.80 26.87 27.62
C GLN A 305 -24.77 26.74 26.43
N ILE A 306 -25.01 25.51 25.96
CA ILE A 306 -25.93 25.21 24.84
C ILE A 306 -27.39 25.40 25.24
N LEU A 307 -27.74 25.09 26.49
CA LEU A 307 -29.09 25.24 27.03
C LEU A 307 -29.37 26.63 27.60
N GLY A 308 -28.38 27.52 27.66
CA GLY A 308 -28.50 28.87 28.23
C GLY A 308 -28.79 28.89 29.73
N LEU A 309 -28.26 27.92 30.49
CA LEU A 309 -28.48 27.70 31.94
C LEU A 309 -27.30 28.11 32.81
#